data_AF-A0A022GLW5-F1
#
_entry.id   AF-A0A022GLW5-F1
#
_cell.length_a   1.000
_cell.length_b   1.000
_cell.length_c   1.000
_cell.angle_alpha   90.00
_cell.angle_beta   90.00
_cell.angle_gamma   90.00
#
_symmetry.space_group_name_H-M   'P 1'
#
loop_
_entity.id
_entity.type
_entity.pdbx_description
1 polymer ?
#
loop_
_entity_poly.entity_id
_entity_poly.type
_entity_poly.pdbx_seq_one_letter_code
_entity_poly.pdbx_strand_id
1 'polypeptide(L)'
;MFRKLYVATLALLLLTAAAAARADDRGYPSAYRGGEYKEKFRSGPCEIEREQKRDGEYKEERKCKGGPRGYEQKQKYRDGPCLIEREWKDDGEYEEKVECKRG
;
A
#
# COMPACT_ATOMS: atom_id res chain seq x y z
N MET A 1 16.16 -30.78 -51.76
CA MET A 1 16.88 -29.70 -51.05
C MET A 1 16.07 -29.05 -49.90
N PHE A 2 15.03 -29.70 -49.35
CA PHE A 2 14.14 -29.08 -48.34
C PHE A 2 14.47 -29.43 -46.88
N ARG A 3 15.22 -30.51 -46.63
CA ARG A 3 15.61 -30.94 -45.26
C ARG A 3 16.58 -30.00 -44.56
N LYS A 4 17.48 -29.33 -45.30
CA LYS A 4 18.47 -28.40 -44.73
C LYS A 4 17.86 -27.07 -44.30
N LEU A 5 16.78 -26.64 -44.97
CA LEU A 5 16.05 -25.41 -44.64
C LEU A 5 15.28 -25.56 -43.32
N TYR A 6 14.66 -26.73 -43.09
CA TYR A 6 13.93 -27.00 -41.85
C TYR A 6 14.80 -27.02 -40.59
N VAL A 7 16.03 -27.57 -40.69
CA VAL A 7 16.97 -27.62 -39.56
C VAL A 7 17.47 -26.22 -39.20
N ALA A 8 17.72 -25.37 -40.20
CA ALA A 8 18.12 -23.98 -39.97
C ALA A 8 16.99 -23.15 -39.33
N THR A 9 15.74 -23.36 -39.73
CA THR A 9 14.59 -22.65 -39.13
C THR A 9 14.27 -23.14 -37.72
N LEU A 10 14.41 -24.44 -37.43
CA LEU A 10 14.20 -24.99 -36.08
C LEU A 10 15.30 -24.55 -35.09
N ALA A 11 16.55 -24.45 -35.54
CA ALA A 11 17.65 -23.94 -34.72
C ALA A 11 17.46 -22.45 -34.38
N LEU A 12 16.93 -21.65 -35.32
CA LEU A 12 16.66 -20.23 -35.09
C LEU A 12 15.50 -19.99 -34.10
N LEU A 13 14.51 -20.90 -34.06
CA LEU A 13 13.38 -20.83 -33.13
C LEU A 13 13.73 -21.20 -31.68
N LEU A 14 14.81 -21.96 -31.45
CA LEU A 14 15.23 -22.36 -30.09
C LEU A 14 16.13 -21.32 -29.39
N LEU A 15 16.77 -20.42 -30.15
CA LEU A 15 17.66 -19.39 -29.61
C LEU A 15 16.92 -18.17 -29.01
N THR A 16 15.63 -18.00 -29.29
CA THR A 16 14.84 -16.85 -28.82
C THR A 16 14.19 -17.07 -27.44
N ALA A 17 14.20 -18.29 -26.91
CA ALA A 17 13.50 -18.62 -25.65
C ALA A 17 14.28 -18.30 -24.37
N ALA A 18 15.56 -17.92 -24.45
CA ALA A 18 16.43 -17.77 -23.28
C ALA A 18 16.45 -16.36 -22.64
N ALA A 19 15.65 -15.39 -23.12
CA ALA A 19 15.74 -13.99 -22.70
C ALA A 19 14.55 -13.46 -21.89
N ALA A 20 13.63 -14.32 -21.45
CA ALA A 20 12.42 -13.93 -20.72
C ALA A 20 12.37 -14.48 -19.28
N ALA A 21 13.45 -14.31 -18.54
CA ALA A 21 13.43 -14.34 -17.08
C ALA A 21 14.34 -13.23 -16.56
N ARG A 22 14.07 -11.99 -16.98
CA ARG A 22 14.47 -10.85 -16.15
C ARG A 22 13.49 -10.87 -15.00
N ALA A 23 13.96 -11.31 -13.83
CA ALA A 23 13.35 -10.94 -12.58
C ALA A 23 13.15 -9.42 -12.68
N ASP A 24 11.89 -8.99 -12.78
CA ASP A 24 11.51 -7.64 -12.44
C ASP A 24 11.70 -7.51 -10.93
N ASP A 25 12.96 -7.54 -10.47
CA ASP A 25 13.40 -6.85 -9.29
C ASP A 25 13.29 -5.36 -9.63
N ARG A 26 12.05 -4.89 -9.79
CA ARG A 26 11.71 -3.49 -9.61
C ARG A 26 11.88 -3.25 -8.11
N GLY A 27 13.14 -3.25 -7.68
CA GLY A 27 13.58 -2.61 -6.46
C GLY A 27 13.22 -1.15 -6.62
N TYR A 28 11.99 -0.84 -6.23
CA TYR A 28 11.47 0.51 -6.18
C TYR A 28 12.44 1.30 -5.29
N PRO A 29 13.22 2.25 -5.84
CA PRO A 29 14.03 3.11 -5.00
C PRO A 29 13.09 4.18 -4.43
N SER A 30 12.29 3.83 -3.41
CA SER A 30 11.71 4.83 -2.51
C SER A 30 12.60 4.89 -1.28
N ALA A 31 13.55 5.80 -1.22
CA ALA A 31 13.31 7.18 -0.79
C ALA A 31 12.78 7.31 0.65
N TYR A 32 12.95 6.31 1.52
CA TYR A 32 13.03 6.59 2.96
C TYR A 32 14.35 7.30 3.28
N ARG A 33 14.53 8.53 2.78
CA ARG A 33 15.27 9.51 3.56
C ARG A 33 14.43 9.70 4.81
N GLY A 34 14.85 9.06 5.92
CA GLY A 34 14.23 9.14 7.24
C GLY A 34 14.11 10.59 7.69
N GLY A 35 13.04 11.22 7.25
CA GLY A 35 12.66 12.59 7.51
C GLY A 35 11.30 12.57 8.18
N GLU A 36 11.12 13.53 9.07
CA GLU A 36 9.82 13.76 9.67
C GLU A 36 8.96 14.46 8.64
N TYR A 37 7.73 13.98 8.45
CA TYR A 37 6.75 14.70 7.65
C TYR A 37 5.38 14.64 8.30
N LYS A 38 4.65 15.74 8.11
CA LYS A 38 3.28 15.90 8.55
C LYS A 38 2.48 16.45 7.40
N GLU A 39 1.35 15.82 7.10
CA GLU A 39 0.49 16.21 6.00
C GLU A 39 -0.96 16.19 6.44
N LYS A 40 -1.73 17.18 5.98
CA LYS A 40 -3.18 17.21 6.10
C LYS A 40 -3.78 17.36 4.72
N PHE A 41 -4.70 16.49 4.36
CA PHE A 41 -5.36 16.52 3.07
C PHE A 41 -6.80 16.00 3.18
N ARG A 42 -7.59 16.27 2.15
CA ARG A 42 -8.94 15.72 2.01
C ARG A 42 -8.95 14.68 0.90
N SER A 43 -9.61 13.55 1.16
CA SER A 43 -9.85 12.48 0.19
C SER A 43 -11.32 12.10 0.22
N GLY A 44 -12.07 12.53 -0.79
CA GLY A 44 -13.52 12.35 -0.82
C GLY A 44 -14.19 12.94 0.43
N PRO A 45 -15.00 12.18 1.17
CA PRO A 45 -15.68 12.64 2.38
C PRO A 45 -14.78 12.63 3.64
N CYS A 46 -13.47 12.39 3.48
CA CYS A 46 -12.52 12.23 4.59
C CYS A 46 -11.53 13.39 4.68
N GLU A 47 -11.30 13.86 5.90
CA GLU A 47 -10.13 14.65 6.29
C GLU A 47 -9.10 13.70 6.90
N ILE A 48 -7.87 13.76 6.41
CA ILE A 48 -6.78 12.85 6.81
C ILE A 48 -5.60 13.69 7.27
N GLU A 49 -5.12 13.41 8.48
CA GLU A 49 -3.87 13.94 9.02
C GLU A 49 -2.93 12.78 9.27
N ARG A 50 -1.75 12.80 8.63
CA ARG A 50 -0.72 11.79 8.82
C ARG A 50 0.60 12.40 9.23
N GLU A 51 1.29 11.71 10.12
CA GLU A 51 2.59 12.09 10.66
C GLU A 51 3.49 10.86 10.64
N GLN A 52 4.66 11.00 10.03
CA GLN A 52 5.74 10.03 10.12
C GLN A 52 6.92 10.69 10.83
N LYS A 53 7.37 10.06 11.90
CA LYS A 53 8.56 10.48 12.63
C LYS A 53 9.81 9.82 12.07
N ARG A 54 10.96 10.38 12.43
CA ARG A 54 12.28 9.92 11.99
C ARG A 54 12.61 8.51 12.47
N ASP A 55 12.10 8.16 13.65
CA ASP A 55 12.23 6.83 14.27
C ASP A 55 11.35 5.76 13.60
N GLY A 56 10.53 6.14 12.62
CA GLY A 56 9.62 5.24 11.92
C GLY A 56 8.27 5.06 12.61
N GLU A 57 7.98 5.81 13.68
CA GLU A 57 6.60 5.90 14.19
C GLU A 57 5.70 6.55 13.14
N TYR A 58 4.54 5.94 12.92
CA TYR A 58 3.52 6.45 12.00
C TYR A 58 2.22 6.68 12.75
N LYS A 59 1.61 7.85 12.53
CA LYS A 59 0.28 8.17 13.02
C LYS A 59 -0.58 8.67 11.87
N GLU A 60 -1.79 8.15 11.76
CA GLU A 60 -2.81 8.66 10.85
C GLU A 60 -4.13 8.81 11.61
N GLU A 61 -4.70 10.00 11.57
CA GLU A 61 -6.08 10.24 11.99
C GLU A 61 -6.92 10.54 10.75
N ARG A 62 -8.04 9.84 10.60
CA ARG A 62 -9.03 10.12 9.56
C ARG A 62 -10.37 10.42 10.18
N LYS A 63 -11.03 11.45 9.66
CA LYS A 63 -12.40 11.82 10.00
C LYS A 63 -13.20 11.81 8.72
N CYS A 64 -14.17 10.92 8.63
CA CYS A 64 -14.89 10.65 7.40
C CYS A 64 -16.39 10.73 7.61
N LYS A 65 -17.11 10.97 6.52
CA LYS A 65 -18.58 10.86 6.46
C LYS A 65 -19.01 9.68 5.60
N GLY A 66 -20.15 9.08 5.94
CA GLY A 66 -20.74 7.97 5.17
C GLY A 66 -20.46 6.58 5.73
N GLY A 67 -20.09 6.48 7.01
CA GLY A 67 -20.04 5.21 7.73
C GLY A 67 -21.44 4.63 8.00
N PRO A 68 -21.50 3.44 8.64
CA PRO A 68 -22.73 2.87 9.17
C PRO A 68 -23.50 3.90 10.02
N ARG A 69 -24.83 3.91 9.91
CA ARG A 69 -25.71 4.82 10.66
C ARG A 69 -26.61 4.01 11.61
N GLY A 70 -27.14 4.68 12.62
CA GLY A 70 -28.17 4.10 13.51
C GLY A 70 -27.61 3.34 14.72
N TYR A 71 -26.30 3.39 14.95
CA TYR A 71 -25.69 3.02 16.23
C TYR A 71 -24.27 3.59 16.35
N GLU A 72 -23.88 3.92 17.59
CA GLU A 72 -22.49 4.24 17.91
C GLU A 72 -21.69 2.96 18.15
N GLN A 73 -20.47 2.91 17.65
CA GLN A 73 -19.56 1.79 17.86
C GLN A 73 -18.14 2.27 18.11
N LYS A 74 -17.43 1.61 19.02
CA LYS A 74 -15.98 1.75 19.16
C LYS A 74 -15.31 0.41 18.96
N GLN A 75 -14.23 0.39 18.19
CA GLN A 75 -13.36 -0.77 18.03
C GLN A 75 -11.92 -0.36 18.30
N LYS A 76 -11.19 -1.23 18.99
CA LYS A 76 -9.76 -1.08 19.22
C LYS A 76 -9.10 -2.43 19.04
N TYR A 77 -8.19 -2.53 18.09
CA TYR A 77 -7.49 -3.78 17.79
C TYR A 77 -6.06 -3.50 17.36
N ARG A 78 -5.23 -4.53 17.39
CA ARG A 78 -3.84 -4.48 16.94
C ARG A 78 -3.69 -5.27 15.65
N ASP A 79 -3.05 -4.66 14.66
CA ASP A 79 -2.64 -5.29 13.41
C ASP A 79 -1.12 -5.14 13.27
N GLY A 80 -0.38 -6.21 13.55
CA GLY A 80 1.08 -6.19 13.63
C GLY A 80 1.59 -5.12 14.60
N PRO A 81 2.47 -4.18 14.16
CA PRO A 81 2.99 -3.11 15.00
C PRO A 81 2.02 -1.93 15.19
N CYS A 82 0.83 -1.99 14.56
CA CYS A 82 -0.14 -0.91 14.52
C CYS A 82 -1.27 -1.13 15.53
N LEU A 83 -1.61 -0.09 16.27
CA LEU A 83 -2.84 0.01 17.05
C LEU A 83 -3.86 0.80 16.23
N ILE A 84 -5.04 0.22 16.01
CA ILE A 84 -6.11 0.83 15.24
C ILE A 84 -7.30 1.04 16.18
N GLU A 85 -7.74 2.29 16.27
CA GLU A 85 -8.94 2.70 16.99
C GLU A 85 -9.94 3.27 15.99
N ARG A 86 -11.18 2.81 16.05
CA ARG A 86 -12.28 3.27 15.20
C ARG A 86 -13.46 3.66 16.06
N GLU A 87 -14.06 4.79 15.75
CA GLU A 87 -15.27 5.29 16.39
C GLU A 87 -16.26 5.67 15.30
N TRP A 88 -17.44 5.06 15.31
CA TRP A 88 -18.55 5.41 14.44
C TRP A 88 -19.61 6.09 15.28
N LYS A 89 -20.13 7.20 14.77
CA LYS A 89 -21.25 7.94 15.33
C LYS A 89 -22.54 7.53 14.63
N ASP A 90 -23.66 7.78 15.30
CA ASP A 90 -24.99 7.45 14.78
C ASP A 90 -25.33 8.15 13.45
N ASP A 91 -24.79 9.36 13.25
CA ASP A 91 -24.98 10.20 12.05
C ASP A 91 -24.16 9.74 10.82
N GLY A 92 -23.38 8.68 10.97
CA GLY A 92 -22.51 8.14 9.93
C GLY A 92 -21.19 8.90 9.78
N GLU A 93 -20.84 9.78 10.72
CA GLU A 93 -19.45 10.20 10.90
C GLU A 93 -18.64 9.07 11.52
N TYR A 94 -17.39 8.91 11.10
CA TYR A 94 -16.48 8.00 11.76
C TYR A 94 -15.07 8.57 11.84
N GLU A 95 -14.40 8.27 12.94
CA GLU A 95 -13.00 8.56 13.18
C GLU A 95 -12.21 7.26 13.23
N GLU A 96 -11.06 7.22 12.55
CA GLU A 96 -10.11 6.11 12.71
C GLU A 96 -8.73 6.69 13.01
N LYS A 97 -8.08 6.13 14.02
CA LYS A 97 -6.72 6.45 14.42
C LYS A 97 -5.86 5.22 14.25
N VAL A 98 -4.79 5.36 13.48
CA VAL A 98 -3.80 4.31 13.25
C VAL A 98 -2.49 4.79 13.84
N GLU A 99 -1.96 4.06 14.82
CA GLU A 99 -0.65 4.32 15.41
C GLU A 99 0.25 3.09 15.23
N CYS A 100 1.23 3.18 14.34
CA CYS A 100 2.22 2.13 14.13
C CYS A 100 3.54 2.48 14.80
N LYS A 101 4.09 1.52 15.56
CA LYS A 101 5.45 1.60 16.06
C LYS A 101 6.41 1.00 15.03
N ARG A 102 7.69 1.37 15.10
CA ARG A 102 8.73 0.66 14.38
C ARG A 102 8.80 -0.78 14.91
N GLY A 103 8.63 -1.75 14.01
CA GLY A 103 8.74 -3.18 14.30
C GLY A 103 10.18 -3.65 14.48
#